data_AF-A0A527ZBX0-F1
#
_entry.id   AF-A0A527ZBX0-F1
#
_cell.length_a   1.000
_cell.length_b   1.000
_cell.length_c   1.000
_cell.angle_alpha   90.00
_cell.angle_beta   90.00
_cell.angle_gamma   90.00
#
_symmetry.space_group_name_H-M   'P 1'
#
loop_
_entity.id
_entity.type
_entity.pdbx_description
1 polymer ?
#
loop_
_entity_poly.entity_id
_entity_poly.type
_entity_poly.pdbx_seq_one_letter_code
_entity_poly.pdbx_strand_id
1 'polypeptide(L)' 'KLGFAPPLPVALEKALGVWQSGAVIKMQVRYPTAFWRAKGLNGMVMWRDPPALFACDVSKDGGHPAMVVFVGGPLALR' A
#
# COMPACT_ATOMS: atom_id res chain seq x y z
N LYS A 1 2.11 -16.24 -15.19
CA LYS A 1 1.11 -16.29 -16.28
C LYS A 1 0.86 -17.76 -16.60
N LEU A 2 -0.39 -18.18 -16.75
CA LEU A 2 -0.74 -19.58 -17.04
C LEU A 2 -1.05 -19.74 -18.54
N GLY A 3 -0.67 -20.87 -19.12
CA GLY A 3 -1.13 -21.31 -20.44
C GLY A 3 -2.31 -22.27 -20.27
N PHE A 4 -3.31 -22.19 -21.15
CA PHE A 4 -4.50 -23.02 -21.09
C PHE A 4 -4.59 -23.92 -22.34
N ALA A 5 -4.76 -25.23 -22.13
CA ALA A 5 -5.00 -26.21 -23.16
C ALA A 5 -6.09 -27.20 -22.67
N PRO A 6 -7.32 -27.19 -23.25
CA PRO A 6 -7.78 -26.33 -24.34
C PRO A 6 -7.87 -24.83 -23.95
N PRO A 7 -8.04 -23.91 -24.93
CA PRO A 7 -8.22 -22.49 -24.65
C PRO A 7 -9.39 -22.21 -23.69
N LEU A 8 -9.31 -21.09 -22.97
CA LEU A 8 -10.42 -20.65 -22.13
C LEU A 8 -11.64 -20.28 -22.98
N PRO A 9 -12.87 -20.44 -22.46
CA PRO A 9 -14.04 -19.85 -23.08
C PRO A 9 -13.89 -18.33 -23.24
N VAL A 10 -14.35 -17.79 -24.37
CA VAL A 10 -14.21 -16.36 -24.73
C VAL A 10 -14.68 -15.41 -23.61
N ALA A 11 -15.79 -15.74 -22.96
CA ALA A 11 -16.32 -14.94 -21.85
C ALA A 11 -15.37 -14.87 -20.66
N LEU A 12 -14.71 -15.99 -20.34
CA LEU A 12 -13.76 -16.07 -19.22
C LEU A 12 -12.44 -15.39 -19.56
N GLU A 13 -11.93 -15.58 -20.78
CA GLU A 13 -10.74 -14.86 -21.26
C GLU A 13 -10.95 -13.35 -21.18
N LYS A 14 -12.11 -12.85 -21.62
CA LYS A 14 -12.46 -11.43 -21.53
C LYS A 14 -12.56 -10.96 -20.07
N ALA A 15 -13.23 -11.72 -19.22
CA ALA A 15 -13.38 -11.36 -17.80
C ALA A 15 -12.01 -11.23 -17.09
N LEU A 16 -11.07 -12.11 -17.41
CA LEU A 16 -9.71 -12.06 -16.86
C LEU A 16 -8.86 -10.95 -17.50
N GLY A 17 -9.08 -10.64 -18.78
CA GLY A 17 -8.32 -9.63 -19.52
C GLY A 17 -8.63 -8.17 -19.15
N VAL A 18 -9.82 -7.89 -18.61
CA VAL A 18 -10.21 -6.52 -18.20
C VAL A 18 -9.73 -6.15 -16.80
N TRP A 19 -9.22 -7.11 -16.01
CA TRP A 19 -8.74 -6.84 -14.67
C TRP A 19 -7.29 -6.34 -14.70
N GLN A 20 -7.04 -5.21 -14.03
CA GLN A 20 -5.69 -4.70 -13.81
C GLN A 20 -5.49 -4.34 -12.34
N SER A 21 -4.38 -4.78 -11.76
CA SER A 21 -3.94 -4.31 -10.44
C SER A 21 -3.62 -2.81 -10.50
N GLY A 22 -3.99 -2.09 -9.44
CA GLY A 22 -3.42 -0.76 -9.20
C GLY A 22 -1.93 -0.82 -8.88
N ALA A 23 -1.27 0.34 -8.91
CA ALA A 23 0.11 0.50 -8.47
C ALA A 23 0.19 1.00 -7.03
N VAL A 24 1.09 0.42 -6.23
CA VAL A 24 1.36 0.85 -4.86
C VAL A 24 2.83 0.66 -4.51
N ILE A 25 3.44 1.67 -3.88
CA ILE A 25 4.71 1.53 -3.16
C ILE A 25 4.36 1.48 -1.67
N LYS A 26 4.84 0.44 -0.98
CA LYS A 26 4.73 0.30 0.47
C LYS A 26 6.11 0.49 1.10
N MET A 27 6.29 1.55 1.86
CA MET A 27 7.54 1.85 2.56
C MET A 27 7.34 1.62 4.06
N GLN A 28 8.19 0.81 4.68
CA GLN A 28 8.23 0.66 6.13
C GLN A 28 9.46 1.37 6.67
N VAL A 29 9.24 2.33 7.58
CA VAL A 29 10.29 3.16 8.16
C VAL A 29 10.36 2.88 9.66
N ARG A 30 11.51 2.42 10.13
CA ARG A 30 11.77 2.18 11.56
C ARG A 30 12.42 3.40 12.20
N TYR A 31 12.05 3.65 13.45
CA TYR A 31 12.62 4.73 14.25
C TYR A 31 13.15 4.19 15.58
N PRO A 32 14.15 4.85 16.21
CA PRO A 32 14.59 4.49 17.55
C PRO A 32 13.49 4.65 18.61
N THR A 33 12.60 5.64 18.43
CA THR A 33 11.48 5.92 19.34
C THR A 33 10.21 6.27 18.56
N ALA A 34 9.04 5.98 19.14
CA ALA A 34 7.74 6.35 18.58
C ALA A 34 7.42 7.82 18.89
N PHE A 35 8.19 8.76 18.31
CA PHE A 35 8.14 10.18 18.65
C PHE A 35 6.76 10.83 18.44
N TRP A 36 5.93 10.28 17.55
CA TRP A 36 4.56 10.74 17.34
C TRP A 36 3.67 10.48 18.56
N ARG A 37 3.84 9.34 19.26
CA ARG A 37 3.09 9.02 20.48
C ARG A 37 3.42 9.97 21.63
N ALA A 38 4.69 10.38 21.74
CA ALA A 38 5.12 11.39 22.71
C ALA A 38 4.45 12.76 22.50
N LYS A 39 3.88 13.00 21.30
CA LYS A 39 3.08 14.20 20.97
C LYS A 39 1.57 13.97 21.09
N GLY A 40 1.13 12.85 21.67
CA GLY A 40 -0.29 12.49 21.78
C GLY A 40 -0.92 12.05 20.45
N LEU A 41 -0.12 11.76 19.42
CA LEU A 41 -0.62 11.31 18.11
C LEU A 41 -0.63 9.78 18.02
N ASN A 42 -1.65 9.23 17.36
CA ASN A 42 -1.75 7.79 17.10
C ASN A 42 -0.91 7.31 15.91
N GLY A 43 -0.27 8.23 15.18
CA GLY A 43 0.57 7.94 14.02
C GLY A 43 -0.20 7.69 12.71
N MET A 44 -1.48 8.01 12.64
CA MET A 44 -2.24 7.98 11.38
C MET A 44 -2.20 9.34 10.68
N VAL A 45 -1.89 9.35 9.38
CA VAL A 45 -1.90 10.55 8.55
C VAL A 45 -2.57 10.24 7.21
N MET A 46 -3.53 11.08 6.82
CA MET A 46 -4.17 11.06 5.50
C MET A 46 -3.94 12.42 4.84
N TRP A 47 -3.51 12.39 3.58
CA TRP A 47 -3.35 13.61 2.80
C TRP A 47 -4.60 13.85 1.96
N ARG A 48 -4.99 15.12 1.86
CA ARG A 48 -5.99 15.57 0.88
C ARG A 48 -5.36 15.76 -0.49
N ASP A 49 -4.16 16.32 -0.51
CA ASP A 49 -3.36 16.61 -1.70
C ASP A 49 -1.87 16.35 -1.37
N PRO A 50 -1.13 15.54 -2.15
CA PRO A 50 -1.64 14.74 -3.27
C PRO A 50 -2.50 13.56 -2.79
N PRO A 51 -3.46 13.09 -3.60
CA PRO A 51 -4.32 11.96 -3.24
C PRO A 51 -3.52 10.65 -3.20
N ALA A 52 -4.12 9.63 -2.56
CA ALA A 52 -3.55 8.29 -2.46
C ALA A 52 -2.25 8.17 -1.64
N LEU A 53 -1.98 9.13 -0.75
CA LEU A 53 -1.01 8.99 0.32
C LEU A 53 -1.69 8.65 1.64
N PHE A 54 -1.14 7.65 2.32
CA PHE A 54 -1.60 7.23 3.64
C PHE A 54 -0.41 6.75 4.47
N ALA A 55 -0.36 7.13 5.73
CA ALA A 55 0.60 6.62 6.68
C ALA A 55 -0.08 6.16 7.97
N CYS A 56 0.43 5.07 8.55
CA CYS A 56 -0.02 4.62 9.86
C CYS A 56 1.10 3.98 10.68
N ASP A 57 0.97 4.11 12.00
CA ASP A 57 1.81 3.41 12.96
C ASP A 57 1.63 1.89 12.81
N VAL A 58 2.75 1.18 12.63
CA VAL A 58 2.83 -0.29 12.53
C VAL A 58 3.86 -0.85 13.51
N SER A 59 4.08 -0.13 14.62
CA SER A 59 4.99 -0.56 15.67
C SER A 59 4.49 -1.85 16.29
N LYS A 60 5.39 -2.84 16.41
CA LYS A 60 5.06 -4.13 17.03
C LYS A 60 4.92 -3.99 18.55
N ASP A 61 5.83 -3.24 19.16
CA ASP A 61 5.92 -2.98 20.60
C ASP A 61 6.75 -1.70 20.83
N GLY A 62 7.07 -1.37 22.09
CA GLY A 62 7.83 -0.17 22.46
C GLY A 62 9.28 -0.14 21.96
N GLY A 63 9.90 -1.30 21.69
CA GLY A 63 11.25 -1.42 21.15
C GLY A 63 11.31 -1.48 19.62
N HIS A 64 10.15 -1.58 18.96
CA HIS A 64 10.05 -1.63 17.50
C HIS A 64 9.14 -0.53 16.92
N PRO A 65 9.44 0.77 17.14
CA PRO A 65 8.71 1.85 16.49
C PRO A 65 8.83 1.79 14.97
N ALA A 66 7.69 1.79 14.28
CA ALA A 66 7.65 1.79 12.83
C ALA A 66 6.42 2.52 12.29
N MET A 67 6.60 3.14 11.13
CA MET A 67 5.56 3.76 10.33
C MET A 67 5.54 3.07 8.96
N VAL A 68 4.35 2.82 8.42
CA VAL A 68 4.21 2.48 7.00
C VAL A 68 3.70 3.70 6.25
N VAL A 69 4.21 3.91 5.05
CA VAL A 69 3.69 4.86 4.08
C VAL A 69 3.27 4.10 2.84
N PHE A 70 2.03 4.32 2.41
CA PHE A 70 1.49 3.83 1.15
C PHE A 70 1.44 5.00 0.16
N VAL A 71 2.03 4.78 -1.01
CA VAL A 71 1.91 5.65 -2.17
C VAL A 71 1.12 4.89 -3.21
N GLY A 72 -0.09 5.34 -3.53
CA GLY A 72 -0.98 4.66 -4.46
C GLY A 72 -1.12 5.37 -5.81
N GLY A 73 -1.60 4.63 -6.81
CA GLY A 73 -2.03 5.18 -8.09
C GLY A 73 -0.87 5.76 -8.91
N PRO A 74 -1.09 6.85 -9.67
CA PRO A 74 -0.06 7.44 -10.53
C PRO A 74 1.21 7.88 -9.81
N LEU A 75 1.13 8.20 -8.51
CA LEU A 75 2.32 8.56 -7.71
C LEU A 75 3.27 7.38 -7.50
N ALA A 76 2.76 6.15 -7.58
CA ALA A 76 3.56 4.93 -7.43
C ALA A 76 4.29 4.51 -8.72
N LEU A 77 4.00 5.18 -9.84
CA LEU A 77 4.55 4.87 -11.17
C LEU A 77 5.61 5.89 -11.63
N ARG A 78 5.85 6.94 -10.84
CA ARG A 78 6.77 8.04 -11.16
C ARG A 78 8.14 7.82 -10.53
#